data_AF-A0A5A9MWU9-F1
#
_entry.id   AF-A0A5A9MWU9-F1
#
_cell.length_a   1.000
_cell.length_b   1.000
_cell.length_c   1.000
_cell.angle_alpha   90.00
_cell.angle_beta   90.00
_cell.angle_gamma   90.00
#
_symmetry.space_group_name_H-M   'P 1'
#
loop_
_entity.id
_entity.type
_entity.pdbx_description
1 polymer ?
#
loop_
_entity_poly.entity_id
_entity_poly.type
_entity_poly.pdbx_seq_one_letter_code
_entity_poly.pdbx_strand_id
1 'polypeptide(L)'
;MSIVEKIAVFFSATGARKDALRAESRREGQPKTAGIPLMSDTRWGSRANTLSAFVEQFTAIHSVLETMEAEVTTTSGKASTLRNSIGTFETIITAVIANKVLGYMLPLTKKLQSTNLDIITAYEEARNVRQVIAKQRNEQGFSPCFQKATALANSVDVVPTKRRITVKQNYRANISTESVEDHYRVNLFYPFIDHITSELDERFSESNEPALLAAYLVPKSLKKLTEEREQRMVKWYHEDLPYPNTVEQEIECWRHKFHSEDGVLPASALETLKTTQMSFFPNIQCMLKIFLTLPVTTCECERSFSAMRRLKTWLRSSMSSERLTGLALMHVHQKVKLDKERVLRRSYHCIIYETIDSCSFSQRGIATPNYNHTRQHSRFGQDIHIFHNHFLLNHPEQNRQQTEQINPAYRIRHRNAFANGILLSPLC
;
A
#
# COMPACT_ATOMS: atom_id res chain seq x y z
N MET A 1 2.64 -1.10 -19.03
CA MET A 1 2.12 -0.02 -18.16
C MET A 1 2.64 1.37 -18.54
N SER A 2 3.96 1.59 -18.72
CA SER A 2 4.51 2.94 -18.99
C SER A 2 3.96 3.64 -20.25
N ILE A 3 3.61 2.90 -21.31
CA ILE A 3 3.00 3.48 -22.53
C ILE A 3 1.60 4.04 -22.26
N VAL A 4 0.77 3.26 -21.54
CA VAL A 4 -0.60 3.66 -21.17
C VAL A 4 -0.56 4.91 -20.27
N GLU A 5 0.39 4.97 -19.35
CA GLU A 5 0.61 6.15 -18.50
C GLU A 5 1.01 7.37 -19.33
N LYS A 6 1.94 7.23 -20.28
CA LYS A 6 2.33 8.33 -21.19
C LYS A 6 1.15 8.85 -22.00
N ILE A 7 0.23 7.98 -22.43
CA ILE A 7 -1.00 8.37 -23.11
C ILE A 7 -1.93 9.14 -22.17
N ALA A 8 -2.16 8.62 -20.96
CA ALA A 8 -2.98 9.32 -19.97
C ALA A 8 -2.44 10.73 -19.69
N VAL A 9 -1.12 10.88 -19.56
CA VAL A 9 -0.43 12.16 -19.38
C VAL A 9 -0.57 13.06 -20.63
N PHE A 10 -0.38 12.50 -21.82
CA PHE A 10 -0.46 13.24 -23.08
C PHE A 10 -1.83 13.93 -23.28
N PHE A 11 -2.92 13.17 -23.06
CA PHE A 11 -4.28 13.68 -23.18
C PHE A 11 -4.71 14.55 -22.00
N SER A 12 -4.15 14.33 -20.80
CA SER A 12 -4.44 15.18 -19.64
C SER A 12 -3.65 16.50 -19.63
N ALA A 13 -2.65 16.65 -20.49
CA ALA A 13 -1.77 17.82 -20.51
C ALA A 13 -2.49 19.12 -20.95
N THR A 14 -3.51 19.05 -21.82
CA THR A 14 -4.27 20.22 -22.26
C THR A 14 -5.76 19.91 -22.38
N GLY A 15 -6.61 20.92 -22.11
CA GLY A 15 -8.07 20.79 -22.24
C GLY A 15 -8.48 20.41 -23.66
N ALA A 16 -7.86 21.02 -24.67
CA ALA A 16 -8.14 20.73 -26.09
C ALA A 16 -7.92 19.25 -26.46
N ARG A 17 -6.84 18.61 -26.00
CA ARG A 17 -6.58 17.18 -26.27
C ARG A 17 -7.61 16.29 -25.58
N LYS A 18 -7.95 16.63 -24.34
CA LYS A 18 -8.97 15.91 -23.58
C LYS A 18 -10.34 15.99 -24.24
N ASP A 19 -10.69 17.16 -24.79
CA ASP A 19 -11.96 17.38 -25.46
C ASP A 19 -11.99 16.75 -26.86
N ALA A 20 -10.86 16.74 -27.58
CA ALA A 20 -10.72 15.98 -28.83
C ALA A 20 -10.97 14.48 -28.62
N LEU A 21 -10.37 13.89 -27.59
CA LEU A 21 -10.61 12.49 -27.23
C LEU A 21 -12.08 12.23 -26.88
N ARG A 22 -12.71 13.12 -26.09
CA ARG A 22 -14.12 12.98 -25.73
C ARG A 22 -15.06 13.11 -26.94
N ALA A 23 -14.73 13.98 -27.89
CA ALA A 23 -15.49 14.14 -29.11
C ALA A 23 -15.39 12.88 -29.97
N GLU A 24 -14.20 12.30 -30.08
CA GLU A 24 -13.98 11.07 -30.85
C GLU A 24 -14.67 9.86 -30.23
N SER A 25 -14.52 9.65 -28.92
CA SER A 25 -15.21 8.55 -28.22
C SER A 25 -16.74 8.63 -28.37
N ARG A 26 -17.31 9.84 -28.45
CA ARG A 26 -18.75 10.02 -28.73
C ARG A 26 -19.12 9.64 -30.16
N ARG A 27 -18.27 9.97 -31.14
CA ARG A 27 -18.48 9.60 -32.55
C ARG A 27 -18.46 8.09 -32.74
N GLU A 28 -17.58 7.40 -32.03
CA GLU A 28 -17.44 5.94 -32.09
C GLU A 28 -18.46 5.17 -31.21
N GLY A 29 -19.38 5.86 -30.53
CA GLY A 29 -20.38 5.22 -29.68
C GLY A 29 -19.82 4.58 -28.40
N GLN A 30 -18.61 4.95 -27.97
CA GLN A 30 -17.99 4.48 -26.74
C GLN A 30 -18.64 5.12 -25.50
N PRO A 31 -18.59 4.47 -24.32
CA PRO A 31 -19.21 4.98 -23.11
C PRO A 31 -18.75 6.41 -22.76
N LYS A 32 -19.69 7.23 -22.23
CA LYS A 32 -19.40 8.59 -21.74
C LYS A 32 -18.41 8.54 -20.57
N THR A 33 -17.12 8.49 -20.88
CA THR A 33 -16.05 8.56 -19.88
C THR A 33 -15.50 9.98 -19.81
N ALA A 34 -14.95 10.35 -18.65
CA ALA A 34 -14.38 11.68 -18.42
C ALA A 34 -13.03 11.89 -19.13
N GLY A 35 -12.56 10.92 -19.93
CA GLY A 35 -11.20 10.76 -20.47
C GLY A 35 -10.44 9.63 -19.77
N ILE A 36 -9.15 9.51 -20.04
CA ILE A 36 -8.26 8.51 -19.41
C ILE A 36 -7.77 9.06 -18.06
N PRO A 37 -8.08 8.41 -16.92
CA PRO A 37 -7.62 8.89 -15.63
C PRO A 37 -6.10 8.74 -15.50
N LEU A 38 -5.46 9.71 -14.85
CA LEU A 38 -4.04 9.63 -14.52
C LEU A 38 -3.79 8.52 -13.51
N MET A 39 -2.68 7.81 -13.69
CA MET A 39 -2.22 6.84 -12.70
C MET A 39 -1.80 7.56 -11.42
N SER A 40 -2.00 6.88 -10.29
CA SER A 40 -1.53 7.32 -8.99
C SER A 40 -0.59 6.27 -8.43
N ASP A 41 0.61 6.68 -8.04
CA ASP A 41 1.58 5.81 -7.38
C ASP A 41 1.01 5.19 -6.09
N THR A 42 0.12 5.92 -5.42
CA THR A 42 -0.44 5.61 -4.10
C THR A 42 -1.80 4.92 -4.14
N ARG A 43 -2.39 4.71 -5.32
CA ARG A 43 -3.71 4.05 -5.43
C ARG A 43 -3.65 3.02 -6.54
N TRP A 44 -3.29 1.80 -6.17
CA TRP A 44 -3.28 0.65 -7.08
C TRP A 44 -4.53 0.57 -7.97
N GLY A 45 -5.74 0.74 -7.41
CA GLY A 45 -6.99 0.67 -8.18
C GLY A 45 -7.06 1.71 -9.31
N SER A 46 -6.29 2.80 -9.22
CA SER A 46 -6.15 3.79 -10.30
C SER A 46 -5.54 3.20 -11.56
N ARG A 47 -4.58 2.27 -11.43
CA ARG A 47 -3.92 1.61 -12.57
C ARG A 47 -4.90 0.78 -13.37
N ALA A 48 -5.74 0.00 -12.68
CA ALA A 48 -6.81 -0.78 -13.30
C ALA A 48 -7.84 0.12 -14.00
N ASN A 49 -8.24 1.23 -13.36
CA ASN A 49 -9.16 2.21 -13.97
C ASN A 49 -8.56 2.86 -15.23
N THR A 50 -7.29 3.26 -15.19
CA THR A 50 -6.58 3.83 -16.34
C THR A 50 -6.49 2.84 -17.49
N LEU A 51 -6.17 1.58 -17.19
CA LEU A 51 -6.07 0.54 -18.20
C LEU A 51 -7.43 0.19 -18.81
N SER A 52 -8.49 0.13 -18.00
CA SER A 52 -9.86 -0.09 -18.51
C SER A 52 -10.27 1.03 -19.44
N ALA A 53 -10.07 2.29 -19.03
CA ALA A 53 -10.36 3.45 -19.86
C ALA A 53 -9.56 3.46 -21.17
N PHE A 54 -8.29 3.03 -21.13
CA PHE A 54 -7.45 2.89 -22.32
C PHE A 54 -7.99 1.83 -23.29
N VAL A 55 -8.35 0.64 -22.79
CA VAL A 55 -8.88 -0.45 -23.63
C VAL A 55 -10.26 -0.09 -24.20
N GLU A 56 -11.11 0.59 -23.42
CA GLU A 56 -12.44 1.03 -23.84
C GLU A 56 -12.41 2.14 -24.88
N GLN A 57 -11.40 3.02 -24.84
CA GLN A 57 -11.26 4.18 -25.74
C GLN A 57 -10.18 3.97 -26.81
N PHE A 58 -9.72 2.74 -27.03
CA PHE A 58 -8.52 2.46 -27.82
C PHE A 58 -8.59 3.03 -29.25
N THR A 59 -9.71 2.85 -29.94
CA THR A 59 -9.93 3.34 -31.31
C THR A 59 -9.93 4.87 -31.37
N ALA A 60 -10.70 5.53 -30.51
CA ALA A 60 -10.72 6.98 -30.38
C ALA A 60 -9.33 7.56 -30.05
N ILE A 61 -8.56 6.90 -29.17
CA ILE A 61 -7.17 7.30 -28.87
C ILE A 61 -6.33 7.24 -30.14
N HIS A 62 -6.43 6.16 -30.92
CA HIS A 62 -5.67 5.97 -32.14
C HIS A 62 -6.04 7.01 -33.22
N SER A 63 -7.33 7.23 -33.46
CA SER A 63 -7.89 8.21 -34.41
C SER A 63 -7.46 9.65 -34.07
N VAL A 64 -7.50 10.04 -32.79
CA VAL A 64 -7.05 11.38 -32.39
C VAL A 64 -5.54 11.53 -32.57
N LEU A 65 -4.75 10.51 -32.23
CA LEU A 65 -3.30 10.58 -32.43
C LEU A 65 -2.93 10.67 -33.92
N GLU A 66 -3.66 9.99 -34.79
CA GLU A 66 -3.54 10.11 -36.25
C GLU A 66 -3.83 11.53 -36.74
N THR A 67 -4.93 12.12 -36.28
CA THR A 67 -5.29 13.49 -36.65
C THR A 67 -4.20 14.48 -36.19
N MET A 68 -3.73 14.34 -34.96
CA MET A 68 -2.70 15.22 -34.38
C MET A 68 -1.31 15.05 -35.01
N GLU A 69 -1.01 13.87 -35.56
CA GLU A 69 0.19 13.62 -36.36
C GLU A 69 0.17 14.43 -37.66
N ALA A 70 -1.01 14.54 -38.30
CA ALA A 70 -1.18 15.26 -39.57
C ALA A 70 -1.16 16.80 -39.44
N GLU A 71 -1.45 17.36 -38.25
CA GLU A 71 -1.54 18.82 -38.03
C GLU A 71 -0.19 19.58 -38.05
N VAL A 72 0.96 18.90 -38.20
CA VAL A 72 2.33 19.48 -38.25
C VAL A 72 2.60 20.49 -37.12
N THR A 73 2.26 20.14 -35.88
CA THR A 73 2.53 20.96 -34.70
C THR A 73 3.78 20.49 -33.95
N THR A 74 4.21 21.21 -32.91
CA THR A 74 5.26 20.73 -31.98
C THR A 74 4.90 19.43 -31.25
N THR A 75 3.64 19.00 -31.34
CA THR A 75 3.12 17.78 -30.73
C THR A 75 3.05 16.60 -31.71
N SER A 76 3.13 16.84 -33.03
CA SER A 76 2.95 15.80 -34.07
C SER A 76 3.92 14.63 -33.90
N GLY A 77 5.21 14.91 -33.67
CA GLY A 77 6.22 13.86 -33.44
C GLY A 77 5.94 13.03 -32.19
N LYS A 78 5.39 13.63 -31.13
CA LYS A 78 4.97 12.90 -29.91
C LYS A 78 3.73 12.05 -30.19
N ALA A 79 2.76 12.57 -30.93
CA ALA A 79 1.55 11.85 -31.31
C ALA A 79 1.89 10.63 -32.17
N SER A 80 2.73 10.80 -33.21
CA SER A 80 3.24 9.73 -34.07
C SER A 80 3.95 8.63 -33.26
N THR A 81 4.86 9.02 -32.35
CA THR A 81 5.56 8.06 -31.50
C THR A 81 4.61 7.26 -30.61
N LEU A 82 3.62 7.91 -30.01
CA LEU A 82 2.63 7.25 -29.15
C LEU A 82 1.72 6.33 -29.97
N ARG A 83 1.25 6.78 -31.14
CA ARG A 83 0.43 6.00 -32.06
C ARG A 83 1.14 4.71 -32.47
N ASN A 84 2.38 4.83 -32.96
CA ASN A 84 3.20 3.68 -33.34
C ASN A 84 3.46 2.72 -32.17
N SER A 85 3.59 3.23 -30.94
CA SER A 85 3.80 2.39 -29.76
C SER A 85 2.58 1.55 -29.40
N ILE A 86 1.37 2.11 -29.55
CA ILE A 86 0.11 1.41 -29.25
C ILE A 86 -0.44 0.59 -30.42
N GLY A 87 -0.06 0.93 -31.65
CA GLY A 87 -0.41 0.22 -32.89
C GLY A 87 0.38 -1.07 -33.10
N THR A 88 0.92 -1.67 -32.05
CA THR A 88 1.55 -3.00 -32.13
C THR A 88 0.64 -4.02 -31.49
N PHE A 89 0.50 -5.19 -32.13
CA PHE A 89 -0.36 -6.25 -31.59
C PHE A 89 0.08 -6.68 -30.18
N GLU A 90 1.39 -6.71 -29.90
CA GLU A 90 1.95 -6.99 -28.57
C GLU A 90 1.41 -6.01 -27.49
N THR A 91 1.38 -4.71 -27.78
CA THR A 91 0.83 -3.72 -26.84
C THR A 91 -0.67 -3.93 -26.63
N ILE A 92 -1.42 -4.18 -27.70
CA ILE A 92 -2.88 -4.37 -27.66
C ILE A 92 -3.23 -5.61 -26.83
N ILE A 93 -2.68 -6.78 -27.16
CA ILE A 93 -2.98 -8.03 -26.44
C ILE A 93 -2.53 -7.96 -24.98
N THR A 94 -1.37 -7.34 -24.70
CA THR A 94 -0.90 -7.15 -23.32
C THR A 94 -1.85 -6.26 -22.52
N ALA A 95 -2.34 -5.17 -23.10
CA ALA A 95 -3.30 -4.29 -22.44
C ALA A 95 -4.63 -5.00 -22.16
N VAL A 96 -5.14 -5.80 -23.11
CA VAL A 96 -6.38 -6.58 -22.94
C VAL A 96 -6.23 -7.64 -21.84
N ILE A 97 -5.13 -8.41 -21.86
CA ILE A 97 -4.84 -9.42 -20.82
C ILE A 97 -4.72 -8.76 -19.45
N ALA A 98 -3.91 -7.70 -19.34
CA ALA A 98 -3.73 -6.99 -18.08
C ALA A 98 -5.05 -6.40 -17.58
N ASN A 99 -5.89 -5.86 -18.46
CA ASN A 99 -7.20 -5.33 -18.06
C ASN A 99 -8.12 -6.42 -17.48
N LYS A 100 -8.12 -7.61 -18.09
CA LYS A 100 -8.90 -8.75 -17.57
C LYS A 100 -8.44 -9.14 -16.16
N VAL A 101 -7.14 -9.36 -15.97
CA VAL A 101 -6.61 -9.82 -14.67
C VAL A 101 -6.76 -8.75 -13.59
N LEU A 102 -6.46 -7.49 -13.90
CA LEU A 102 -6.65 -6.37 -12.97
C LEU A 102 -8.13 -6.15 -12.62
N GLY A 103 -9.05 -6.51 -13.51
CA GLY A 103 -10.48 -6.51 -13.24
C GLY A 103 -10.86 -7.39 -12.04
N TYR A 104 -10.28 -8.60 -11.92
CA TYR A 104 -10.50 -9.48 -10.75
C TYR A 104 -9.89 -8.89 -9.47
N MET A 105 -8.77 -8.19 -9.57
CA MET A 105 -8.07 -7.59 -8.42
C MET A 105 -8.71 -6.29 -7.91
N LEU A 106 -9.53 -5.63 -8.74
CA LEU A 106 -10.08 -4.31 -8.42
C LEU A 106 -10.96 -4.29 -7.14
N PRO A 107 -11.89 -5.23 -6.92
CA PRO A 107 -12.69 -5.26 -5.69
C PRO A 107 -11.82 -5.51 -4.45
N LEU A 108 -10.89 -6.46 -4.53
CA LEU A 108 -9.98 -6.81 -3.44
C LEU A 108 -9.14 -5.60 -3.02
N THR A 109 -8.58 -4.89 -3.99
CA THR A 109 -7.71 -3.74 -3.69
C THR A 109 -8.46 -2.56 -3.11
N LYS A 110 -9.72 -2.33 -3.52
CA LYS A 110 -10.61 -1.37 -2.85
C LYS A 110 -10.92 -1.79 -1.41
N LYS A 111 -11.14 -3.09 -1.17
CA LYS A 111 -11.40 -3.65 0.17
C LYS A 111 -10.18 -3.46 1.08
N LEU A 112 -8.99 -3.88 0.65
CA LEU A 112 -7.73 -3.74 1.41
C LEU A 112 -7.37 -2.27 1.71
N GLN A 113 -7.76 -1.33 0.84
CA GLN A 113 -7.54 0.10 1.05
C GLN A 113 -8.61 0.79 1.91
N SER A 114 -9.65 0.07 2.36
CA SER A 114 -10.73 0.65 3.16
C SER A 114 -10.30 0.91 4.60
N THR A 115 -10.85 1.96 5.22
CA THR A 115 -10.47 2.36 6.59
C THR A 115 -11.07 1.48 7.68
N ASN A 116 -12.15 0.77 7.37
CA ASN A 116 -12.86 -0.12 8.29
C ASN A 116 -12.75 -1.54 7.76
N LEU A 117 -11.52 -2.06 7.73
CA LEU A 117 -11.21 -3.37 7.18
C LEU A 117 -11.46 -4.46 8.23
N ASP A 118 -12.41 -5.35 7.97
CA ASP A 118 -12.42 -6.68 8.59
C ASP A 118 -11.34 -7.51 7.91
N ILE A 119 -10.24 -7.72 8.63
CA ILE A 119 -9.05 -8.37 8.13
C ILE A 119 -9.27 -9.82 7.73
N ILE A 120 -10.10 -10.55 8.46
CA ILE A 120 -10.32 -11.97 8.19
C ILE A 120 -11.15 -12.09 6.92
N THR A 121 -12.20 -11.28 6.81
CA THR A 121 -12.97 -11.20 5.56
C THR A 121 -12.08 -10.77 4.40
N ALA A 122 -11.17 -9.80 4.58
CA ALA A 122 -10.27 -9.38 3.52
C ALA A 122 -9.31 -10.50 3.07
N TYR A 123 -8.84 -11.32 4.00
CA TYR A 123 -8.04 -12.50 3.73
C TYR A 123 -8.83 -13.56 2.96
N GLU A 124 -10.06 -13.88 3.40
CA GLU A 124 -10.96 -14.81 2.71
C GLU A 124 -11.28 -14.34 1.27
N GLU A 125 -11.54 -13.05 1.07
CA GLU A 125 -11.75 -12.46 -0.25
C GLU A 125 -10.49 -12.52 -1.12
N ALA A 126 -9.30 -12.34 -0.55
CA ALA A 126 -8.03 -12.49 -1.27
C ALA A 126 -7.85 -13.94 -1.78
N ARG A 127 -8.15 -14.93 -0.94
CA ARG A 127 -8.14 -16.36 -1.34
C ARG A 127 -9.17 -16.66 -2.42
N ASN A 128 -10.37 -16.08 -2.33
CA ASN A 128 -11.41 -16.23 -3.36
C ASN A 128 -10.92 -15.67 -4.71
N VAL A 129 -10.44 -14.43 -4.74
CA VAL A 129 -9.89 -13.82 -5.96
C VAL A 129 -8.73 -14.65 -6.53
N ARG A 130 -7.83 -15.14 -5.67
CA ARG A 130 -6.75 -16.05 -6.08
C ARG A 130 -7.30 -17.30 -6.77
N GLN A 131 -8.31 -17.97 -6.20
CA GLN A 131 -8.91 -19.17 -6.82
C GLN A 131 -9.57 -18.86 -8.17
N VAL A 132 -10.27 -17.73 -8.27
CA VAL A 132 -10.91 -17.30 -9.52
C VAL A 132 -9.88 -17.01 -10.61
N ILE A 133 -8.78 -16.33 -10.28
CA ILE A 133 -7.69 -16.03 -11.22
C ILE A 133 -7.00 -17.31 -11.67
N ALA A 134 -6.68 -18.23 -10.75
CA ALA A 134 -6.06 -19.51 -11.08
C ALA A 134 -6.92 -20.35 -12.06
N LYS A 135 -8.25 -20.32 -11.91
CA LYS A 135 -9.18 -20.98 -12.83
C LYS A 135 -9.19 -20.38 -14.25
N GLN A 136 -8.65 -19.18 -14.45
CA GLN A 136 -8.52 -18.59 -15.79
C GLN A 136 -7.35 -19.18 -16.59
N ARG A 137 -6.46 -19.95 -15.96
CA ARG A 137 -5.26 -20.54 -16.58
C ARG A 137 -5.58 -21.72 -17.51
N ASN A 138 -6.39 -21.48 -18.53
CA ASN A 138 -6.73 -22.44 -19.58
C ASN A 138 -7.06 -21.70 -20.88
N GLU A 139 -7.32 -22.43 -21.95
CA GLU A 139 -7.63 -21.88 -23.27
C GLU A 139 -8.93 -21.07 -23.28
N GLN A 140 -9.99 -21.55 -22.62
CA GLN A 140 -11.28 -20.86 -22.51
C GLN A 140 -11.15 -19.51 -21.78
N GLY A 141 -10.26 -19.43 -20.80
CA GLY A 141 -9.93 -18.19 -20.09
C GLY A 141 -9.18 -17.19 -20.97
N PHE A 142 -8.41 -17.67 -21.96
CA PHE A 142 -7.60 -16.83 -22.85
C PHE A 142 -8.34 -16.39 -24.12
N SER A 143 -9.12 -17.27 -24.75
CA SER A 143 -9.74 -17.03 -26.07
C SER A 143 -10.51 -15.69 -26.16
N PRO A 144 -11.30 -15.28 -25.16
CA PRO A 144 -11.98 -13.97 -25.21
C PRO A 144 -11.01 -12.77 -25.24
N CYS A 145 -9.84 -12.89 -24.62
CA CYS A 145 -8.80 -11.85 -24.68
C CYS A 145 -8.23 -11.74 -26.09
N PHE A 146 -7.96 -12.87 -26.73
CA PHE A 146 -7.40 -12.91 -28.08
C PHE A 146 -8.39 -12.36 -29.11
N GLN A 147 -9.65 -12.77 -29.03
CA GLN A 147 -10.73 -12.25 -29.88
C GLN A 147 -10.88 -10.73 -29.73
N LYS A 148 -10.94 -10.23 -28.48
CA LYS A 148 -11.05 -8.79 -28.22
C LYS A 148 -9.83 -8.01 -28.73
N ALA A 149 -8.62 -8.52 -28.50
CA ALA A 149 -7.40 -7.87 -28.99
C ALA A 149 -7.33 -7.86 -30.52
N THR A 150 -7.79 -8.92 -31.18
CA THR A 150 -7.83 -9.03 -32.65
C THR A 150 -8.85 -8.05 -33.24
N ALA A 151 -10.04 -7.94 -32.63
CA ALA A 151 -11.04 -6.94 -33.04
C ALA A 151 -10.50 -5.50 -32.90
N LEU A 152 -9.82 -5.18 -31.78
CA LEU A 152 -9.17 -3.87 -31.60
C LEU A 152 -8.05 -3.64 -32.60
N ALA A 153 -7.21 -4.62 -32.87
CA ALA A 153 -6.13 -4.50 -33.85
C ALA A 153 -6.67 -4.25 -35.27
N ASN A 154 -7.71 -4.99 -35.68
CA ASN A 154 -8.35 -4.81 -36.98
C ASN A 154 -8.99 -3.43 -37.14
N SER A 155 -9.52 -2.85 -36.06
CA SER A 155 -10.12 -1.49 -36.11
C SER A 155 -9.12 -0.36 -36.32
N VAL A 156 -7.82 -0.66 -36.25
CA VAL A 156 -6.73 0.29 -36.49
C VAL A 156 -5.73 -0.24 -37.54
N ASP A 157 -6.16 -1.18 -38.38
CA ASP A 157 -5.38 -1.79 -39.46
C ASP A 157 -4.07 -2.48 -39.01
N VAL A 158 -4.05 -3.02 -37.78
CA VAL A 158 -2.92 -3.77 -37.23
C VAL A 158 -3.14 -5.27 -37.38
N VAL A 159 -2.19 -5.93 -38.05
CA VAL A 159 -2.23 -7.39 -38.23
C VAL A 159 -1.73 -8.12 -36.97
N PRO A 160 -2.45 -9.12 -36.45
CA PRO A 160 -1.97 -9.99 -35.39
C PRO A 160 -0.66 -10.68 -35.78
N THR A 161 0.41 -10.38 -35.04
CA THR A 161 1.75 -10.91 -35.32
C THR A 161 2.44 -11.36 -34.05
N LYS A 162 3.31 -12.37 -34.19
CA LYS A 162 4.25 -12.77 -33.14
C LYS A 162 5.48 -11.88 -33.19
N ARG A 163 6.03 -11.56 -32.02
CA ARG A 163 7.30 -10.84 -31.95
C ARG A 163 8.41 -11.71 -32.54
N ARG A 164 9.36 -11.11 -33.23
CA ARG A 164 10.57 -11.82 -33.69
C ARG A 164 11.34 -12.34 -32.48
N ILE A 165 11.46 -13.66 -32.38
CA ILE A 165 12.24 -14.32 -31.33
C ILE A 165 13.71 -14.31 -31.76
N THR A 166 14.58 -13.73 -30.94
CA THR A 166 16.04 -13.80 -31.14
C THR A 166 16.60 -15.03 -30.43
N VAL A 167 17.59 -15.68 -31.05
CA VAL A 167 18.19 -16.95 -30.57
C VAL A 167 18.91 -16.80 -29.22
N LYS A 168 19.35 -15.58 -28.85
CA LYS A 168 19.95 -15.26 -27.55
C LYS A 168 18.99 -14.44 -26.71
N GLN A 169 18.27 -15.07 -25.78
CA GLN A 169 17.49 -14.39 -24.75
C GLN A 169 17.63 -15.13 -23.41
N ASN A 170 18.20 -14.46 -22.39
CA ASN A 170 18.52 -15.08 -21.10
C ASN A 170 17.39 -14.98 -20.06
N TYR A 171 16.34 -14.19 -20.32
CA TYR A 171 15.39 -13.77 -19.28
C TYR A 171 13.92 -14.16 -19.55
N ARG A 172 13.62 -14.87 -20.64
CA ARG A 172 12.24 -15.31 -20.96
C ARG A 172 12.25 -16.68 -21.62
N ALA A 173 11.41 -17.59 -21.11
CA ALA A 173 11.06 -18.81 -21.81
C ALA A 173 10.12 -18.45 -22.97
N ASN A 174 10.65 -18.34 -24.18
CA ASN A 174 9.86 -18.18 -25.40
C ASN A 174 9.67 -19.56 -26.04
N ILE A 175 8.65 -20.26 -25.57
CA ILE A 175 8.22 -21.54 -26.13
C ILE A 175 7.83 -21.29 -27.59
N SER A 176 8.44 -22.07 -28.49
CA SER A 176 8.12 -22.02 -29.91
C SER A 176 6.68 -22.47 -30.12
N THR A 177 5.89 -21.65 -30.80
CA THR A 177 4.48 -21.93 -31.11
C THR A 177 4.21 -21.69 -32.59
N GLU A 178 3.28 -22.48 -33.13
CA GLU A 178 2.90 -22.40 -34.53
C GLU A 178 1.93 -21.23 -34.78
N SER A 179 0.92 -21.09 -33.92
CA SER A 179 -0.08 -20.02 -34.01
C SER A 179 0.32 -18.76 -33.21
N VAL A 180 -0.18 -17.60 -33.65
CA VAL A 180 -0.04 -16.33 -32.92
C VAL A 180 -0.83 -16.37 -31.62
N GLU A 181 -1.99 -17.03 -31.60
CA GLU A 181 -2.82 -17.21 -30.41
C GLU A 181 -2.08 -18.00 -29.33
N ASP A 182 -1.52 -19.16 -29.68
CA ASP A 182 -0.75 -19.99 -28.75
C ASP A 182 0.49 -19.27 -28.22
N HIS A 183 1.13 -18.43 -29.05
CA HIS A 183 2.28 -17.66 -28.64
C HIS A 183 1.95 -16.79 -27.42
N TYR A 184 0.88 -15.99 -27.49
CA TYR A 184 0.48 -15.11 -26.40
C TYR A 184 -0.19 -15.86 -25.25
N ARG A 185 -0.84 -16.99 -25.52
CA ARG A 185 -1.40 -17.85 -24.46
C ARG A 185 -0.30 -18.39 -23.54
N VAL A 186 0.72 -19.00 -24.14
CA VAL A 186 1.78 -19.73 -23.42
C VAL A 186 2.87 -18.80 -22.89
N ASN A 187 3.26 -17.78 -23.65
CA ASN A 187 4.41 -16.93 -23.29
C ASN A 187 4.03 -15.64 -22.55
N LEU A 188 2.73 -15.28 -22.52
CA LEU A 188 2.28 -14.05 -21.86
C LEU A 188 1.15 -14.33 -20.85
N PHE A 189 0.05 -14.94 -21.28
CA PHE A 189 -1.13 -15.10 -20.44
C PHE A 189 -0.91 -16.07 -19.27
N TYR A 190 -0.45 -17.30 -19.51
CA TYR A 190 -0.19 -18.25 -18.42
C TYR A 190 0.88 -17.76 -17.44
N PRO A 191 2.06 -17.28 -17.87
CA PRO A 191 3.06 -16.77 -16.95
C PRO A 191 2.54 -15.60 -16.11
N PHE A 192 1.69 -14.75 -16.68
CA PHE A 192 1.09 -13.63 -15.95
C PHE A 192 0.08 -14.10 -14.90
N ILE A 193 -0.78 -15.06 -15.22
CA ILE A 193 -1.70 -15.68 -14.24
C ILE A 193 -0.91 -16.38 -13.13
N ASP A 194 0.14 -17.13 -13.49
CA ASP A 194 1.00 -17.85 -12.55
C ASP A 194 1.71 -16.87 -11.60
N HIS A 195 2.24 -15.77 -12.14
CA HIS A 195 2.89 -14.74 -11.35
C HIS A 195 1.91 -14.09 -10.35
N ILE A 196 0.74 -13.62 -10.80
CA ILE A 196 -0.25 -12.99 -9.90
C ILE A 196 -0.75 -13.98 -8.85
N THR A 197 -0.93 -15.24 -9.22
CA THR A 197 -1.33 -16.30 -8.29
C THR A 197 -0.25 -16.54 -7.24
N SER A 198 1.02 -16.60 -7.65
CA SER A 198 2.17 -16.73 -6.75
C SER A 198 2.28 -15.55 -5.78
N GLU A 199 2.10 -14.32 -6.25
CA GLU A 199 2.12 -13.12 -5.40
C GLU A 199 0.98 -13.12 -4.36
N LEU A 200 -0.20 -13.60 -4.75
CA LEU A 200 -1.32 -13.77 -3.83
C LEU A 200 -1.06 -14.90 -2.82
N ASP A 201 -0.47 -16.01 -3.25
CA ASP A 201 -0.13 -17.13 -2.38
C ASP A 201 1.00 -16.76 -1.40
N GLU A 202 2.00 -15.97 -1.79
CA GLU A 202 3.08 -15.51 -0.90
C GLU A 202 2.53 -14.62 0.24
N ARG A 203 1.58 -13.73 -0.08
CA ARG A 203 1.02 -12.77 0.89
C ARG A 203 -0.12 -13.34 1.72
N PHE A 204 -1.00 -14.12 1.10
CA PHE A 204 -2.22 -14.66 1.69
C PHE A 204 -2.20 -16.20 1.71
N SER A 205 -1.06 -16.78 2.09
CA SER A 205 -0.93 -18.22 2.25
C SER A 205 -1.77 -18.73 3.42
N GLU A 206 -2.35 -19.93 3.28
CA GLU A 206 -3.09 -20.61 4.36
C GLU A 206 -2.24 -20.85 5.61
N SER A 207 -0.91 -20.95 5.44
CA SER A 207 0.01 -21.03 6.57
C SER A 207 0.06 -19.75 7.40
N ASN A 208 -0.27 -18.59 6.83
CA ASN A 208 -0.27 -17.29 7.53
C ASN A 208 -1.63 -16.94 8.16
N GLU A 209 -2.71 -17.61 7.76
CA GLU A 209 -4.06 -17.39 8.32
C GLU A 209 -4.11 -17.44 9.85
N PRO A 210 -3.42 -18.38 10.56
CA PRO A 210 -3.50 -18.47 12.02
C PRO A 210 -3.08 -17.19 12.75
N ALA A 211 -2.17 -16.39 12.17
CA ALA A 211 -1.78 -15.09 12.72
C ALA A 211 -2.92 -14.06 12.74
N LEU A 212 -3.95 -14.25 11.90
CA LEU A 212 -5.10 -13.35 11.79
C LEU A 212 -6.27 -13.78 12.68
N LEU A 213 -6.29 -15.05 13.12
CA LEU A 213 -7.40 -15.62 13.90
C LEU A 213 -7.56 -14.96 15.28
N ALA A 214 -6.50 -14.35 15.81
CA ALA A 214 -6.56 -13.54 17.03
C ALA A 214 -7.58 -12.37 16.93
N ALA A 215 -7.95 -11.94 15.72
CA ALA A 215 -9.03 -10.98 15.52
C ALA A 215 -10.39 -11.48 16.05
N TYR A 216 -10.60 -12.81 16.13
CA TYR A 216 -11.81 -13.37 16.71
C TYR A 216 -11.85 -13.29 18.24
N LEU A 217 -10.74 -13.01 18.92
CA LEU A 217 -10.74 -12.76 20.37
C LEU A 217 -11.42 -11.43 20.74
N VAL A 218 -11.67 -10.55 19.75
CA VAL A 218 -12.52 -9.36 19.94
C VAL A 218 -13.93 -9.82 20.29
N PRO A 219 -14.52 -9.35 21.41
CA PRO A 219 -15.81 -9.85 21.92
C PRO A 219 -16.94 -9.89 20.88
N LYS A 220 -17.06 -8.85 20.03
CA LYS A 220 -18.05 -8.81 18.94
C LYS A 220 -17.90 -9.94 17.91
N SER A 221 -16.68 -10.46 17.74
CA SER A 221 -16.32 -11.49 16.75
C SER A 221 -16.16 -12.89 17.39
N LEU A 222 -16.24 -13.00 18.71
CA LEU A 222 -15.94 -14.23 19.46
C LEU A 222 -16.84 -15.41 19.09
N LYS A 223 -18.09 -15.13 18.69
CA LYS A 223 -19.05 -16.14 18.19
C LYS A 223 -18.59 -16.84 16.90
N LYS A 224 -17.65 -16.24 16.16
CA LYS A 224 -17.11 -16.79 14.89
C LYS A 224 -15.84 -17.63 15.09
N LEU A 225 -15.31 -17.71 16.31
CA LEU A 225 -14.15 -18.56 16.65
C LEU A 225 -14.61 -20.00 16.84
N THR A 226 -14.46 -20.82 15.81
CA THR A 226 -14.68 -22.28 15.87
C THR A 226 -13.53 -22.98 16.58
N GLU A 227 -13.78 -24.20 17.06
CA GLU A 227 -12.77 -25.02 17.74
C GLU A 227 -11.55 -25.30 16.85
N GLU A 228 -11.76 -25.60 15.57
CA GLU A 228 -10.66 -25.79 14.60
C GLU A 228 -9.78 -24.54 14.46
N ARG A 229 -10.40 -23.35 14.37
CA ARG A 229 -9.68 -22.07 14.27
C ARG A 229 -8.94 -21.77 15.56
N GLU A 230 -9.53 -22.07 16.71
CA GLU A 230 -8.91 -21.92 18.02
C GLU A 230 -7.64 -22.77 18.13
N GLN A 231 -7.70 -24.05 17.78
CA GLN A 231 -6.54 -24.95 17.81
C GLN A 231 -5.40 -24.45 16.91
N ARG A 232 -5.72 -24.01 15.68
CA ARG A 232 -4.72 -23.44 14.76
C ARG A 232 -4.09 -22.17 15.31
N MET A 233 -4.89 -21.29 15.91
CA MET A 233 -4.43 -20.05 16.54
C MET A 233 -3.53 -20.33 17.74
N VAL A 234 -3.98 -21.16 18.69
CA VAL A 234 -3.20 -21.51 19.89
C VAL A 234 -1.85 -22.12 19.51
N LYS A 235 -1.85 -23.06 18.55
CA LYS A 235 -0.62 -23.66 18.02
C LYS A 235 0.34 -22.62 17.42
N TRP A 236 -0.20 -21.64 16.70
CA TRP A 236 0.61 -20.59 16.06
C TRP A 236 1.27 -19.67 17.09
N TYR A 237 0.52 -19.24 18.10
CA TYR A 237 1.00 -18.31 19.12
C TYR A 237 1.77 -18.98 20.26
N HIS A 238 1.75 -20.32 20.35
CA HIS A 238 2.22 -21.09 21.52
C HIS A 238 3.57 -20.63 22.09
N GLU A 239 4.55 -20.32 21.24
CA GLU A 239 5.88 -19.90 21.68
C GLU A 239 5.98 -18.45 22.17
N ASP A 240 5.02 -17.60 21.77
CA ASP A 240 4.97 -16.19 22.15
C ASP A 240 4.07 -15.96 23.38
N LEU A 241 3.38 -17.01 23.86
CA LEU A 241 2.47 -16.91 25.00
C LEU A 241 3.23 -16.88 26.34
N PRO A 242 2.82 -16.01 27.28
CA PRO A 242 3.41 -15.97 28.61
C PRO A 242 3.10 -17.25 29.42
N TYR A 243 1.90 -17.82 29.25
CA TYR A 243 1.47 -19.04 29.94
C TYR A 243 0.77 -20.01 28.96
N PRO A 244 1.53 -20.71 28.08
CA PRO A 244 0.95 -21.52 27.01
C PRO A 244 0.02 -22.64 27.50
N ASN A 245 0.34 -23.25 28.65
CA ASN A 245 -0.40 -24.39 29.19
C ASN A 245 -1.79 -24.04 29.74
N THR A 246 -2.10 -22.75 29.94
CA THR A 246 -3.37 -22.28 30.51
C THR A 246 -4.24 -21.54 29.51
N VAL A 247 -3.83 -21.48 28.23
CA VAL A 247 -4.48 -20.65 27.21
C VAL A 247 -5.89 -21.11 26.89
N GLU A 248 -6.14 -22.42 26.85
CA GLU A 248 -7.46 -22.99 26.54
C GLU A 248 -8.48 -22.62 27.63
N GLN A 249 -8.11 -22.78 28.91
CA GLN A 249 -8.96 -22.38 30.04
C GLN A 249 -9.18 -20.87 30.07
N GLU A 250 -8.16 -20.09 29.71
CA GLU A 250 -8.26 -18.63 29.63
C GLU A 250 -9.24 -18.19 28.53
N ILE A 251 -9.22 -18.84 27.35
CA ILE A 251 -10.17 -18.61 26.26
C ILE A 251 -11.59 -19.00 26.68
N GLU A 252 -11.76 -20.10 27.42
CA GLU A 252 -13.08 -20.51 27.93
C GLU A 252 -13.67 -19.48 28.90
N CYS A 253 -12.87 -19.03 29.88
CA CYS A 253 -13.25 -17.95 30.80
C CYS A 253 -13.56 -16.64 30.04
N TRP A 254 -12.81 -16.34 28.98
CA TRP A 254 -13.05 -15.19 28.12
C TRP A 254 -14.38 -15.29 27.38
N ARG A 255 -14.70 -16.46 26.83
CA ARG A 255 -16.01 -16.74 26.22
C ARG A 255 -17.13 -16.54 27.22
N HIS A 256 -17.00 -17.09 28.42
CA HIS A 256 -18.03 -16.95 29.46
C HIS A 256 -18.27 -15.48 29.84
N LYS A 257 -17.19 -14.71 30.05
CA LYS A 257 -17.26 -13.28 30.40
C LYS A 257 -18.08 -12.45 29.41
N PHE A 258 -17.91 -12.68 28.11
CA PHE A 258 -18.61 -11.94 27.06
C PHE A 258 -19.87 -12.66 26.53
N HIS A 259 -20.23 -13.82 27.10
CA HIS A 259 -21.48 -14.51 26.79
C HIS A 259 -22.68 -13.90 27.52
N SER A 260 -22.45 -13.36 28.73
CA SER A 260 -23.49 -12.88 29.65
C SER A 260 -23.74 -11.37 29.63
N GLU A 261 -22.92 -10.59 28.92
CA GLU A 261 -23.07 -9.13 28.85
C GLU A 261 -23.97 -8.72 27.67
N ASP A 262 -25.24 -8.34 27.94
CA ASP A 262 -26.16 -7.67 27.00
C ASP A 262 -25.76 -6.21 26.69
N GLY A 263 -24.53 -5.83 27.03
CA GLY A 263 -23.97 -4.50 26.84
C GLY A 263 -23.37 -4.26 25.45
N VAL A 264 -22.90 -3.04 25.21
CA VAL A 264 -22.16 -2.70 23.99
C VAL A 264 -20.80 -3.39 24.02
N LEU A 265 -20.69 -4.52 23.33
CA LEU A 265 -19.46 -5.28 23.20
C LEU A 265 -18.37 -4.47 22.47
N PRO A 266 -17.10 -4.53 22.91
CA PRO A 266 -15.98 -3.94 22.19
C PRO A 266 -15.93 -4.44 20.73
N ALA A 267 -15.85 -3.50 19.80
CA ALA A 267 -15.89 -3.79 18.37
C ALA A 267 -14.50 -3.83 17.72
N SER A 268 -13.46 -3.38 18.44
CA SER A 268 -12.08 -3.37 17.97
C SER A 268 -11.12 -3.94 19.01
N ALA A 269 -10.03 -4.55 18.56
CA ALA A 269 -8.97 -5.07 19.44
C ALA A 269 -8.38 -3.98 20.35
N LEU A 270 -8.30 -2.73 19.87
CA LEU A 270 -7.81 -1.60 20.67
C LEU A 270 -8.78 -1.23 21.81
N GLU A 271 -10.09 -1.28 21.57
CA GLU A 271 -11.09 -1.10 22.62
C GLU A 271 -11.06 -2.25 23.62
N THR A 272 -10.95 -3.49 23.14
CA THR A 272 -10.86 -4.69 23.99
C THR A 272 -9.70 -4.57 25.00
N LEU A 273 -8.53 -4.11 24.54
CA LEU A 273 -7.36 -3.90 25.39
C LEU A 273 -7.51 -2.77 26.41
N LYS A 274 -8.40 -1.79 26.17
CA LYS A 274 -8.61 -0.62 27.05
C LYS A 274 -9.70 -0.84 28.09
N THR A 275 -10.78 -1.51 27.71
CA THR A 275 -11.97 -1.67 28.54
C THR A 275 -11.82 -2.80 29.57
N THR A 276 -11.00 -3.79 29.25
CA THR A 276 -10.95 -5.05 30.01
C THR A 276 -9.78 -5.09 30.97
N GLN A 277 -9.96 -5.67 32.17
CA GLN A 277 -8.86 -5.99 33.08
C GLN A 277 -7.95 -7.08 32.47
N MET A 278 -7.03 -6.66 31.60
CA MET A 278 -6.13 -7.54 30.86
C MET A 278 -5.14 -8.30 31.76
N SER A 279 -4.95 -7.87 33.00
CA SER A 279 -4.15 -8.60 34.00
C SER A 279 -4.68 -9.99 34.30
N PHE A 280 -5.99 -10.21 34.16
CA PHE A 280 -6.62 -11.53 34.34
C PHE A 280 -6.48 -12.43 33.11
N PHE A 281 -6.22 -11.85 31.93
CA PHE A 281 -6.14 -12.56 30.66
C PHE A 281 -4.80 -12.26 29.93
N PRO A 282 -3.66 -12.71 30.48
CA PRO A 282 -2.33 -12.40 29.95
C PRO A 282 -2.05 -13.01 28.56
N ASN A 283 -2.54 -14.22 28.26
CA ASN A 283 -2.33 -14.85 26.96
C ASN A 283 -3.14 -14.15 25.87
N ILE A 284 -4.42 -13.85 26.15
CA ILE A 284 -5.29 -13.12 25.21
C ILE A 284 -4.74 -11.72 24.96
N GLN A 285 -4.24 -11.05 26.02
CA GLN A 285 -3.59 -9.76 25.87
C GLN A 285 -2.36 -9.85 24.95
N CYS A 286 -1.53 -10.90 25.09
CA CYS A 286 -0.38 -11.12 24.22
C CYS A 286 -0.79 -11.30 22.76
N MET A 287 -1.75 -12.20 22.49
CA MET A 287 -2.24 -12.45 21.13
C MET A 287 -2.83 -11.19 20.47
N LEU A 288 -3.65 -10.44 21.19
CA LEU A 288 -4.24 -9.18 20.69
C LEU A 288 -3.18 -8.10 20.43
N LYS A 289 -2.13 -8.02 21.26
CA LYS A 289 -1.00 -7.09 21.03
C LYS A 289 -0.23 -7.47 19.77
N ILE A 290 0.12 -8.74 19.60
CA ILE A 290 0.83 -9.21 18.40
C ILE A 290 -0.03 -8.96 17.16
N PHE A 291 -1.31 -9.31 17.21
CA PHE A 291 -2.27 -9.05 16.13
C PHE A 291 -2.31 -7.57 15.71
N LEU A 292 -2.34 -6.63 16.67
CA LEU A 292 -2.34 -5.19 16.39
C LEU A 292 -1.04 -4.69 15.77
N THR A 293 0.06 -5.42 15.91
CA THR A 293 1.35 -5.08 15.29
C THR A 293 1.55 -5.67 13.90
N LEU A 294 0.64 -6.54 13.43
CA LEU A 294 0.73 -7.12 12.10
C LEU A 294 0.49 -6.02 11.04
N PRO A 295 1.45 -5.78 10.13
CA PRO A 295 1.26 -4.87 9.03
C PRO A 295 0.43 -5.56 7.94
N VAL A 296 -0.87 -5.29 7.94
CA VAL A 296 -1.82 -6.00 7.07
C VAL A 296 -2.00 -5.27 5.76
N THR A 297 -1.99 -3.93 5.78
CA THR A 297 -2.02 -3.10 4.59
C THR A 297 -1.14 -1.86 4.78
N THR A 298 -0.34 -1.50 3.77
CA THR A 298 0.54 -0.32 3.78
C THR A 298 -0.23 1.00 3.54
N CYS A 299 -1.55 0.92 3.37
CA CYS A 299 -2.36 2.02 2.86
C CYS A 299 -2.46 3.21 3.85
N GLU A 300 -2.36 2.97 5.16
CA GLU A 300 -2.29 4.06 6.15
C GLU A 300 -0.93 4.78 6.13
N CYS A 301 0.15 4.02 5.94
CA CYS A 301 1.48 4.57 5.74
C CYS A 301 1.51 5.43 4.46
N GLU A 302 0.88 4.99 3.38
CA GLU A 302 0.78 5.73 2.10
C GLU A 302 0.00 7.04 2.21
N ARG A 303 -1.07 7.10 3.02
CA ARG A 303 -1.77 8.36 3.34
C ARG A 303 -0.87 9.33 4.11
N SER A 304 -0.08 8.81 5.04
CA SER A 304 0.92 9.59 5.78
C SER A 304 2.03 10.10 4.86
N PHE A 305 2.49 9.30 3.90
CA PHE A 305 3.44 9.73 2.87
C PHE A 305 2.83 10.74 1.88
N SER A 306 1.54 10.65 1.58
CA SER A 306 0.83 11.65 0.77
C SER A 306 0.69 12.98 1.50
N ALA A 307 0.44 12.96 2.81
CA ALA A 307 0.52 14.14 3.66
C ALA A 307 1.94 14.70 3.72
N MET A 308 2.95 13.83 3.86
CA MET A 308 4.35 14.22 3.84
C MET A 308 4.75 14.84 2.49
N ARG A 309 4.27 14.29 1.37
CA ARG A 309 4.47 14.86 0.04
C ARG A 309 3.87 16.26 -0.04
N ARG A 310 2.63 16.46 0.45
CA ARG A 310 2.01 17.80 0.55
C ARG A 310 2.79 18.77 1.44
N LEU A 311 3.31 18.30 2.59
CA LEU A 311 4.22 19.08 3.44
C LEU A 311 5.53 19.44 2.71
N LYS A 312 5.96 18.58 1.79
CA LYS A 312 7.20 18.70 1.02
C LYS A 312 7.03 19.51 -0.28
N THR A 313 5.82 19.82 -0.74
CA THR A 313 5.65 20.46 -2.05
C THR A 313 5.86 21.99 -2.02
N TRP A 314 6.76 22.39 -2.92
CA TRP A 314 6.91 23.66 -3.67
C TRP A 314 7.55 24.90 -3.02
N LEU A 315 7.39 25.23 -1.74
CA LEU A 315 7.97 26.48 -1.17
C LEU A 315 9.15 26.27 -0.19
N ARG A 316 9.68 25.06 -0.03
CA ARG A 316 10.69 24.77 1.02
C ARG A 316 11.86 23.89 0.57
N SER A 317 12.68 24.39 -0.35
CA SER A 317 13.99 23.79 -0.66
C SER A 317 15.01 23.87 0.50
N SER A 318 14.64 24.39 1.68
CA SER A 318 15.52 24.55 2.86
C SER A 318 15.02 23.92 4.17
N MET A 319 14.03 23.01 4.13
CA MET A 319 13.52 22.39 5.36
C MET A 319 14.42 21.26 5.87
N SER A 320 14.89 21.37 7.13
CA SER A 320 15.65 20.31 7.79
C SER A 320 14.79 19.05 8.01
N SER A 321 15.44 17.87 8.03
CA SER A 321 14.78 16.58 8.29
C SER A 321 13.98 16.61 9.60
N GLU A 322 14.53 17.26 10.60
CA GLU A 322 13.95 17.41 11.92
C GLU A 322 12.59 18.13 11.91
N ARG A 323 12.53 19.29 11.23
CA ARG A 323 11.30 20.07 11.12
C ARG A 323 10.24 19.35 10.30
N LEU A 324 10.65 18.63 9.26
CA LEU A 324 9.74 17.80 8.47
C LEU A 324 9.09 16.71 9.33
N THR A 325 9.89 16.00 10.12
CA THR A 325 9.41 14.95 11.03
C THR A 325 8.44 15.53 12.06
N GLY A 326 8.77 16.67 12.67
CA GLY A 326 7.88 17.35 13.62
C GLY A 326 6.54 17.77 13.00
N LEU A 327 6.56 18.37 11.80
CA LEU A 327 5.34 18.75 11.08
C LEU A 327 4.51 17.54 10.64
N ALA A 328 5.16 16.46 10.20
CA ALA A 328 4.49 15.22 9.83
C ALA A 328 3.80 14.58 11.03
N LEU A 329 4.49 14.50 12.18
CA LEU A 329 3.93 13.98 13.43
C LEU A 329 2.73 14.81 13.91
N MET A 330 2.83 16.14 13.88
CA MET A 330 1.71 17.02 14.24
C MET A 330 0.50 16.83 13.31
N HIS A 331 0.75 16.65 12.00
CA HIS A 331 -0.32 16.42 11.03
C HIS A 331 -1.00 15.06 11.22
N VAL A 332 -0.22 13.99 11.42
CA VAL A 332 -0.73 12.63 11.67
C VAL A 332 -1.52 12.57 12.98
N HIS A 333 -1.03 13.24 14.03
CA HIS A 333 -1.65 13.25 15.36
C HIS A 333 -2.54 14.47 15.64
N GLN A 334 -3.06 15.15 14.61
CA GLN A 334 -3.89 16.36 14.77
C GLN A 334 -5.13 16.18 15.68
N LYS A 335 -5.59 14.93 15.86
CA LYS A 335 -6.75 14.59 16.70
C LYS A 335 -6.39 14.43 18.19
N VAL A 336 -5.11 14.35 18.52
CA VAL A 336 -4.63 14.29 19.90
C VAL A 336 -4.68 15.73 20.45
N LYS A 337 -5.49 15.96 21.48
CA LYS A 337 -5.53 17.26 22.16
C LYS A 337 -4.18 17.50 22.82
N LEU A 338 -3.39 18.42 22.27
CA LEU A 338 -2.17 18.89 22.90
C LEU A 338 -2.54 19.78 24.09
N ASP A 339 -2.05 19.42 25.26
CA ASP A 339 -2.09 20.29 26.43
C ASP A 339 -1.10 21.45 26.18
N LYS A 340 -1.66 22.58 25.74
CA LYS A 340 -0.90 23.78 25.36
C LYS A 340 -0.06 24.30 26.53
N GLU A 341 -0.57 24.20 27.76
CA GLU A 341 0.17 24.65 28.93
C GLU A 341 1.38 23.76 29.18
N ARG A 342 1.24 22.44 29.04
CA ARG A 342 2.36 21.52 29.27
C ARG A 342 3.47 21.69 28.25
N VAL A 343 3.12 21.94 26.98
CA VAL A 343 4.10 22.25 25.92
C VAL A 343 4.80 23.56 26.23
N LEU A 344 4.05 24.63 26.52
CA LEU A 344 4.61 25.93 26.90
C LEU A 344 5.54 25.81 28.10
N ARG A 345 5.12 25.12 29.17
CA ARG A 345 5.91 24.94 30.41
C ARG A 345 7.24 24.24 30.14
N ARG A 346 7.28 23.27 29.22
CA ARG A 346 8.50 22.52 28.87
C ARG A 346 9.42 23.33 27.94
N SER A 347 8.86 24.13 27.03
CA SER A 347 9.61 25.11 26.25
C SER A 347 10.23 26.19 27.14
N TYR A 348 9.46 26.75 28.08
CA TYR A 348 9.97 27.71 29.06
C TYR A 348 11.03 27.09 29.98
N HIS A 349 10.88 25.82 30.39
CA HIS A 349 11.90 25.13 31.17
C HIS A 349 13.21 24.98 30.38
N CYS A 350 13.17 24.55 29.12
CA CYS A 350 14.40 24.43 28.31
C CYS A 350 15.07 25.80 28.07
N ILE A 351 14.28 26.85 27.80
CA ILE A 351 14.79 28.22 27.66
C ILE A 351 15.42 28.71 28.98
N ILE A 352 14.80 28.45 30.13
CA ILE A 352 15.32 28.87 31.44
C ILE A 352 16.63 28.14 31.75
N TYR A 353 16.75 26.84 31.51
CA TYR A 353 17.99 26.10 31.77
C TYR A 353 19.12 26.52 30.81
N GLU A 354 18.84 26.78 29.53
CA GLU A 354 19.84 27.33 28.59
C GLU A 354 20.23 28.78 28.92
N THR A 355 19.29 29.57 29.46
CA THR A 355 19.56 30.94 29.93
C THR A 355 20.39 30.94 31.22
N ILE A 356 20.17 29.95 32.11
CA ILE A 356 20.97 29.76 33.32
C ILE A 356 22.38 29.24 32.99
N ASP A 357 22.53 28.33 32.02
CA ASP A 357 23.86 27.85 31.55
C ASP A 357 24.65 28.97 30.83
N SER A 358 23.96 29.87 30.12
CA SER A 358 24.62 31.04 29.50
C SER A 358 24.89 32.18 30.49
N CYS A 359 24.10 32.35 31.55
CA CYS A 359 24.37 33.30 32.65
C CYS A 359 25.48 32.82 33.59
N SER A 360 25.59 31.52 33.85
CA SER A 360 26.69 30.95 34.66
C SER A 360 28.03 30.98 33.94
N PHE A 361 28.02 31.10 32.59
CA PHE A 361 29.23 31.35 31.79
C PHE A 361 29.64 32.83 31.76
N SER A 362 28.73 33.79 32.03
CA SER A 362 29.05 35.23 31.99
C SER A 362 29.68 35.77 33.28
N GLN A 363 29.65 35.02 34.38
CA GLN A 363 30.28 35.41 35.65
C GLN A 363 31.76 34.99 35.79
N ARG A 364 32.36 34.33 34.79
CA ARG A 364 33.80 34.06 34.74
C ARG A 364 34.49 34.82 33.60
N GLY A 365 35.01 36.00 33.90
CA GLY A 365 36.25 36.55 33.35
C GLY A 365 36.38 36.79 31.84
N ILE A 366 36.07 38.03 31.43
CA ILE A 366 36.80 38.94 30.52
C ILE A 366 37.71 38.30 29.43
N ALA A 367 37.27 38.38 28.16
CA ALA A 367 38.04 38.91 27.02
C ALA A 367 37.14 39.08 25.78
N THR A 368 37.08 40.28 25.21
CA THR A 368 36.57 40.59 23.85
C THR A 368 37.77 40.89 22.92
N PRO A 369 37.64 41.04 21.57
CA PRO A 369 36.47 40.96 20.69
C PRO A 369 36.65 40.13 19.40
N ASN A 370 35.55 39.64 18.80
CA ASN A 370 35.23 39.86 17.38
C ASN A 370 33.82 39.34 17.08
N TYR A 371 32.91 40.29 16.86
CA TYR A 371 31.48 40.03 16.66
C TYR A 371 31.21 39.95 15.15
N ASN A 372 31.10 38.74 14.60
CA ASN A 372 30.50 38.52 13.29
C ASN A 372 29.10 37.91 13.47
N HIS A 373 28.12 38.56 12.83
CA HIS A 373 26.72 38.17 12.76
C HIS A 373 26.56 36.75 12.17
N THR A 374 26.40 35.72 13.00
CA THR A 374 25.96 34.39 12.52
C THR A 374 25.33 33.56 13.65
N ARG A 375 24.28 34.07 14.31
CA ARG A 375 23.49 33.29 15.29
C ARG A 375 21.98 33.50 15.10
N GLN A 376 21.45 32.97 14.00
CA GLN A 376 19.99 32.71 13.88
C GLN A 376 19.66 31.28 13.42
N HIS A 377 20.64 30.42 13.11
CA HIS A 377 20.38 29.11 12.49
C HIS A 377 20.46 27.87 13.41
N SER A 378 20.79 27.97 14.70
CA SER A 378 20.86 26.78 15.59
C SER A 378 19.65 26.57 16.52
N ARG A 379 18.69 27.51 16.57
CA ARG A 379 17.62 27.51 17.58
C ARG A 379 16.47 26.52 17.34
N PHE A 380 16.40 25.88 16.18
CA PHE A 380 15.32 24.91 15.86
C PHE A 380 15.71 23.44 16.05
N GLY A 381 17.01 23.13 16.20
CA GLY A 381 17.49 21.76 16.35
C GLY A 381 17.53 21.24 17.79
N GLN A 382 17.66 22.13 18.78
CA GLN A 382 17.61 21.74 20.19
C GLN A 382 16.17 21.39 20.64
N ASP A 383 15.15 22.11 20.13
CA ASP A 383 13.74 21.88 20.45
C ASP A 383 13.22 20.50 20.01
N ILE A 384 13.81 19.89 18.98
CA ILE A 384 13.36 18.59 18.48
C ILE A 384 14.12 17.42 19.14
N HIS A 385 15.38 17.63 19.55
CA HIS A 385 16.07 16.72 20.48
C HIS A 385 15.34 16.60 21.83
N ILE A 386 14.69 17.68 22.29
CA ILE A 386 13.83 17.70 23.48
C ILE A 386 12.51 16.94 23.25
N PHE A 387 11.93 16.99 22.04
CA PHE A 387 10.75 16.19 21.67
C PHE A 387 11.07 14.68 21.64
N HIS A 388 12.25 14.30 21.14
CA HIS A 388 12.71 12.91 21.10
C HIS A 388 12.97 12.35 22.52
N ASN A 389 13.62 13.14 23.38
CA ASN A 389 13.91 12.74 24.77
C ASN A 389 12.66 12.74 25.67
N HIS A 390 11.67 13.61 25.43
CA HIS A 390 10.39 13.58 26.16
C HIS A 390 9.59 12.30 25.84
N PHE A 391 9.65 11.78 24.61
CA PHE A 391 8.99 10.51 24.27
C PHE A 391 9.62 9.31 24.98
N LEU A 392 10.93 9.34 25.22
CA LEU A 392 11.68 8.27 25.89
C LEU A 392 11.59 8.33 27.43
N LEU A 393 11.55 9.53 28.03
CA LEU A 393 11.64 9.73 29.49
C LEU A 393 10.30 9.76 30.24
N ASN A 394 9.18 9.94 29.54
CA ASN A 394 7.85 9.98 30.18
C ASN A 394 7.19 8.60 30.35
N HIS A 395 7.88 7.54 29.96
CA HIS A 395 7.43 6.15 30.02
C HIS A 395 8.57 5.20 30.49
N PRO A 396 9.24 5.46 31.65
CA PRO A 396 10.41 4.69 32.04
C PRO A 396 10.09 3.21 32.33
N GLU A 397 8.88 2.90 32.83
CA GLU A 397 8.44 1.51 33.06
C GLU A 397 7.98 0.81 31.77
N GLN A 398 7.45 1.56 30.79
CA GLN A 398 7.05 1.01 29.49
C GLN A 398 8.23 0.81 28.53
N ASN A 399 9.30 1.61 28.63
CA ASN A 399 10.50 1.44 27.81
C ASN A 399 11.52 0.45 28.40
N ARG A 400 11.64 0.30 29.74
CA ARG A 400 12.46 -0.79 30.33
C ARG A 400 11.83 -2.15 30.13
N GLN A 401 10.51 -2.29 30.27
CA GLN A 401 9.84 -3.57 29.98
C GLN A 401 9.84 -3.91 28.48
N GLN A 402 9.88 -2.92 27.57
CA GLN A 402 10.02 -3.19 26.12
C GLN A 402 11.45 -3.49 25.66
N THR A 403 12.49 -3.16 26.43
CA THR A 403 13.88 -3.49 26.05
C THR A 403 14.48 -4.67 26.82
N GLU A 404 13.94 -5.02 28.00
CA GLU A 404 14.45 -6.15 28.81
C GLU A 404 13.56 -7.42 28.82
N GLN A 405 12.38 -7.41 28.15
CA GLN A 405 11.55 -8.62 27.97
C GLN A 405 11.42 -9.09 26.51
N ILE A 406 12.28 -8.61 25.62
CA ILE A 406 12.38 -9.20 24.28
C ILE A 406 13.44 -10.29 24.37
N ASN A 407 12.97 -11.53 24.56
CA ASN A 407 13.80 -12.73 24.42
C ASN A 407 14.64 -12.60 23.12
N PRO A 408 15.96 -12.77 23.15
CA PRO A 408 16.80 -12.69 21.95
C PRO A 408 16.33 -13.59 20.79
N ALA A 409 15.52 -14.63 21.07
CA ALA A 409 14.81 -15.43 20.05
C ALA A 409 13.78 -14.62 19.22
N TYR A 410 13.15 -13.59 19.80
CA TYR A 410 12.16 -12.72 19.15
C TYR A 410 12.79 -11.82 18.06
N ARG A 411 14.05 -11.39 18.26
CA ARG A 411 14.84 -10.68 17.23
C ARG A 411 15.17 -11.58 16.04
N ILE A 412 15.31 -12.88 16.26
CA ILE A 412 15.69 -13.85 15.22
C ILE A 412 14.46 -14.22 14.38
N ARG A 413 13.27 -14.37 14.98
CA ARG A 413 12.02 -14.62 14.23
C ARG A 413 11.50 -13.42 13.46
N HIS A 414 11.58 -12.21 14.01
CA HIS A 414 11.21 -11.01 13.24
C HIS A 414 12.12 -10.84 12.02
N ARG A 415 13.41 -11.18 12.14
CA ARG A 415 14.34 -11.25 11.00
C ARG A 415 13.92 -12.32 9.98
N ASN A 416 13.44 -13.48 10.42
CA ASN A 416 12.98 -14.55 9.54
C ASN A 416 11.63 -14.23 8.86
N ALA A 417 10.73 -13.48 9.51
CA ALA A 417 9.50 -12.98 8.88
C ALA A 417 9.77 -11.89 7.82
N PHE A 418 10.80 -11.07 8.03
CA PHE A 418 11.35 -10.17 7.01
C PHE A 418 12.12 -10.91 5.90
N ALA A 419 12.71 -12.08 6.19
CA ALA A 419 13.39 -12.92 5.21
C ALA A 419 12.43 -13.81 4.39
N ASN A 420 11.24 -14.13 4.91
CA ASN A 420 10.21 -14.97 4.28
C ASN A 420 9.16 -14.16 3.47
N GLY A 421 9.54 -13.02 2.88
CA GLY A 421 8.78 -12.42 1.77
C GLY A 421 7.58 -11.53 2.12
N ILE A 422 7.27 -11.27 3.39
CA ILE A 422 6.04 -10.52 3.72
C ILE A 422 6.12 -9.03 3.34
N LEU A 423 7.32 -8.43 3.26
CA LEU A 423 7.46 -6.99 3.05
C LEU A 423 8.73 -6.65 2.28
N LEU A 424 8.61 -6.47 0.96
CA LEU A 424 9.29 -5.45 0.13
C LEU A 424 9.11 -5.76 -1.36
N SER A 425 7.89 -5.68 -1.87
CA SER A 425 7.67 -5.46 -3.29
C SER A 425 6.27 -4.90 -3.51
N PRO A 426 6.07 -3.85 -4.33
CA PRO A 426 4.75 -3.54 -4.85
C PRO A 426 4.25 -4.74 -5.67
N LEU A 427 2.99 -5.14 -5.48
CA LEU A 427 2.30 -6.01 -6.44
C LEU A 427 2.44 -5.35 -7.83
N CYS A 428 3.23 -5.98 -8.71
CA CYS A 428 3.58 -5.65 -10.11
C CYS A 428 3.63 -4.17 -10.56
#